data_AF-A0A2P5BQR3-F1
#
_entry.id   AF-A0A2P5BQR3-F1
#
_cell.length_a   1.000
_cell.length_b   1.000
_cell.length_c   1.000
_cell.angle_alpha   90.00
_cell.angle_beta   90.00
_cell.angle_gamma   90.00
#
_symmetry.space_group_name_H-M   'P 1'
#
loop_
_entity.id
_entity.type
_entity.pdbx_description
1 polymer ?
#
loop_
_entity_poly.entity_id
_entity_poly.type
_entity_poly.pdbx_seq_one_letter_code
_entity_poly.pdbx_strand_id
1 'polypeptide(L)'
;MSSSTEPERKDEEETAPHDDEDTGAQVAPIVKLEKVTVSTGEEEEDPILDLYGKAKLYRYDKEGNQWKERGAGTVKLLKHKESGKVRLVMRQSKTLKICANHLVHSTMTVQEHSGNEKSCVWHASDFADGELKEELFCIRFASIESEYFSV
;
A
#
# COMPACT_ATOMS: atom_id res chain seq x y z
N MET A 1 41.71 -10.34 -42.26
CA MET A 1 41.70 -8.92 -42.61
C MET A 1 40.68 -8.74 -43.72
N SER A 2 39.80 -7.74 -43.56
CA SER A 2 39.07 -7.04 -44.63
C SER A 2 37.99 -7.85 -45.39
N SER A 3 36.84 -7.33 -45.78
CA SER A 3 36.22 -6.00 -45.65
C SER A 3 34.76 -6.15 -46.12
N SER A 4 33.83 -5.65 -45.31
CA SER A 4 32.66 -4.82 -45.67
C SER A 4 31.61 -5.27 -46.69
N THR A 5 30.36 -5.35 -46.22
CA THR A 5 29.22 -4.69 -46.89
C THR A 5 28.15 -4.35 -45.82
N GLU A 6 27.98 -3.06 -45.51
CA GLU A 6 26.80 -2.52 -44.82
C GLU A 6 25.65 -2.35 -45.82
N PRO A 7 24.41 -2.36 -45.32
CA PRO A 7 23.62 -1.16 -45.53
C PRO A 7 23.00 -0.62 -44.23
N GLU A 8 22.89 0.71 -44.23
CA GLU A 8 22.40 1.61 -43.19
C GLU A 8 21.06 1.17 -42.59
N ARG A 9 20.97 1.14 -41.25
CA ARG A 9 19.69 1.22 -40.55
C ARG A 9 19.29 2.68 -40.44
N LYS A 10 18.23 3.06 -41.16
CA LYS A 10 17.47 4.27 -40.87
C LYS A 10 16.74 4.09 -39.54
N ASP A 11 17.14 4.88 -38.55
CA ASP A 11 16.26 5.33 -37.48
C ASP A 11 15.12 6.15 -38.09
N GLU A 12 13.89 5.87 -37.66
CA GLU A 12 12.71 6.77 -37.57
C GLU A 12 11.44 5.90 -37.45
N GLU A 13 11.25 5.23 -36.30
CA GLU A 13 9.89 4.92 -35.85
C GLU A 13 9.40 6.15 -35.08
N GLU A 14 8.85 7.11 -35.82
CA GLU A 14 7.91 8.08 -35.27
C GLU A 14 6.78 7.28 -34.58
N THR A 15 6.79 7.29 -33.26
CA THR A 15 5.63 6.88 -32.47
C THR A 15 4.55 7.93 -32.70
N ALA A 16 3.68 7.65 -33.67
CA ALA A 16 2.49 8.46 -33.91
C ALA A 16 1.76 8.68 -32.58
N PRO A 17 1.31 9.91 -32.30
CA PRO A 17 0.51 10.16 -31.11
C PRO A 17 -0.73 9.26 -31.22
N HIS A 18 -0.95 8.45 -30.18
CA HIS A 18 -2.20 7.72 -30.01
C HIS A 18 -3.25 8.80 -29.75
N ASP A 19 -3.80 9.38 -30.82
CA ASP A 19 -5.03 10.14 -30.76
C ASP A 19 -6.05 9.16 -30.19
N ASP A 20 -6.44 9.38 -28.94
CA ASP A 20 -7.61 8.74 -28.36
C ASP A 20 -8.78 9.16 -29.26
N GLU A 21 -9.10 8.34 -30.27
CA GLU A 21 -10.23 8.56 -31.16
C GLU A 21 -11.48 8.62 -30.29
N ASP A 22 -11.94 9.84 -30.02
CA ASP A 22 -13.24 10.08 -29.40
C ASP A 22 -14.29 9.58 -30.38
N THR A 23 -14.71 8.33 -30.17
CA THR A 23 -15.72 7.64 -30.98
C THR A 23 -17.08 8.34 -31.01
N GLY A 24 -17.27 9.43 -30.25
CA GLY A 24 -18.54 10.15 -30.16
C GLY A 24 -19.65 9.31 -29.53
N ALA A 25 -19.30 8.17 -28.91
CA ALA A 25 -20.25 7.25 -28.30
C ALA A 25 -20.89 7.89 -27.06
N GLN A 26 -22.16 8.24 -27.17
CA GLN A 26 -22.94 8.71 -26.03
C GLN A 26 -23.38 7.52 -25.17
N VAL A 27 -22.65 7.27 -24.09
CA VAL A 27 -22.98 6.22 -23.12
C VAL A 27 -24.00 6.76 -22.12
N ALA A 28 -25.25 6.33 -22.25
CA ALA A 28 -26.29 6.63 -21.26
C ALA A 28 -25.98 5.90 -19.93
N PRO A 29 -26.12 6.56 -18.77
CA PRO A 29 -25.90 5.91 -17.47
C PRO A 29 -26.85 4.73 -17.27
N ILE A 30 -26.31 3.53 -17.07
CA ILE A 30 -27.09 2.31 -16.80
C ILE A 30 -27.80 2.40 -15.44
N VAL A 31 -27.17 3.07 -14.46
CA VAL A 31 -27.66 3.19 -13.10
C VAL A 31 -27.42 4.61 -12.59
N LYS A 32 -28.42 5.19 -11.91
CA LYS A 32 -28.27 6.43 -11.15
C LYS A 32 -27.84 6.08 -9.73
N LEU A 33 -26.65 6.55 -9.32
CA LEU A 33 -26.15 6.38 -7.96
C LEU A 33 -26.51 7.60 -7.12
N GLU A 34 -26.96 7.36 -5.89
CA GLU A 34 -27.12 8.42 -4.90
C GLU A 34 -25.83 8.57 -4.10
N LYS A 35 -25.53 9.80 -3.68
CA LYS A 35 -24.38 10.07 -2.82
C LYS A 35 -24.68 9.49 -1.44
N VAL A 36 -23.84 8.56 -0.99
CA VAL A 36 -23.92 7.97 0.35
C VAL A 36 -22.83 8.56 1.22
N THR A 37 -23.17 8.93 2.46
CA THR A 37 -22.18 9.28 3.48
C THR A 37 -21.51 8.01 3.97
N VAL A 38 -20.20 7.94 3.86
CA VAL A 38 -19.40 6.78 4.29
C VAL A 38 -18.59 7.13 5.52
N SER A 39 -18.63 6.26 6.53
CA SER A 39 -17.75 6.32 7.70
C SER A 39 -16.42 5.61 7.38
N THR A 40 -15.34 6.09 7.97
CA THR A 40 -14.02 5.43 7.88
C THR A 40 -13.91 4.27 8.85
N GLY A 41 -14.70 4.30 9.94
CA GLY A 41 -14.60 3.37 11.07
C GLY A 41 -13.43 3.70 12.00
N GLU A 42 -12.87 4.90 11.90
CA GLU A 42 -11.73 5.43 12.68
C GLU A 42 -12.15 6.61 13.57
N GLU A 43 -13.44 6.96 13.62
CA GLU A 43 -13.96 8.19 14.25
C GLU A 43 -13.81 8.21 15.79
N GLU A 44 -13.77 7.03 16.42
CA GLU A 44 -13.62 6.85 17.87
C GLU A 44 -12.18 6.63 18.31
N GLU A 45 -11.22 6.98 17.46
CA GLU A 45 -9.80 6.75 17.71
C GLU A 45 -8.95 7.99 17.45
N ASP A 46 -7.90 8.15 18.24
CA ASP A 46 -6.92 9.21 18.08
C ASP A 46 -5.64 8.65 17.42
N PRO A 47 -5.08 9.32 16.40
CA PRO A 47 -3.85 8.89 15.78
C PRO A 47 -2.66 9.13 16.71
N ILE A 48 -1.97 8.06 17.08
CA ILE A 48 -0.66 8.11 17.73
C ILE A 48 0.44 8.35 16.68
N LEU A 49 0.27 7.74 15.52
CA LEU A 49 1.19 7.81 14.39
C LEU A 49 0.36 7.87 13.10
N ASP A 50 0.75 8.75 12.18
CA ASP A 50 0.20 8.81 10.82
C ASP A 50 1.33 9.06 9.82
N LEU A 51 1.69 8.03 9.06
CA LEU A 51 2.76 8.08 8.07
C LEU A 51 2.16 8.05 6.67
N TYR A 52 1.87 9.22 6.13
CA TYR A 52 1.21 9.37 4.82
C TYR A 52 2.09 8.92 3.66
N GLY A 53 1.62 7.94 2.87
CA GLY A 53 2.23 7.52 1.59
C GLY A 53 3.68 7.02 1.65
N LYS A 54 4.22 6.74 2.84
CA LYS A 54 5.65 6.51 3.08
C LYS A 54 6.01 5.05 3.35
N ALA A 55 5.08 4.11 3.20
CA ALA A 55 5.30 2.71 3.54
C ALA A 55 4.81 1.73 2.46
N LYS A 56 5.55 0.63 2.32
CA LYS A 56 5.15 -0.54 1.55
C LYS A 56 5.12 -1.76 2.46
N LEU A 57 3.99 -2.46 2.46
CA LEU A 57 3.73 -3.64 3.27
C LEU A 57 3.82 -4.89 2.41
N TYR A 58 4.47 -5.90 2.97
CA TYR A 58 4.59 -7.24 2.43
C TYR A 58 4.03 -8.24 3.43
N ARG A 59 3.43 -9.32 2.92
CA ARG A 59 3.11 -10.51 3.70
C ARG A 59 4.01 -11.66 3.25
N TYR A 60 4.39 -12.51 4.19
CA TYR A 60 5.15 -13.71 3.86
C TYR A 60 4.20 -14.85 3.45
N ASP A 61 4.41 -15.36 2.24
CA ASP A 61 3.71 -16.52 1.70
C ASP A 61 4.44 -17.81 2.10
N LYS A 62 3.86 -18.57 3.03
CA LYS A 62 4.47 -19.78 3.58
C LYS A 62 4.60 -20.90 2.53
N GLU A 63 3.64 -21.04 1.64
CA GLU A 63 3.66 -22.07 0.60
C GLU A 63 4.73 -21.79 -0.45
N GLY A 64 4.83 -20.52 -0.88
CA GLY A 64 5.83 -20.08 -1.85
C GLY A 64 7.19 -19.73 -1.25
N ASN A 65 7.36 -19.76 0.07
CA ASN A 65 8.57 -19.32 0.79
C ASN A 65 9.08 -17.94 0.30
N GLN A 66 8.18 -16.96 0.17
CA GLN A 66 8.51 -15.67 -0.45
C GLN A 66 7.70 -14.52 0.13
N TRP A 67 8.25 -13.31 0.03
CA TRP A 67 7.52 -12.08 0.35
C TRP A 67 6.64 -11.64 -0.83
N LYS A 68 5.36 -11.36 -0.55
CA LYS A 68 4.41 -10.80 -1.52
C LYS A 68 3.98 -9.41 -1.09
N GLU A 69 4.00 -8.44 -2.01
CA GLU A 69 3.50 -7.10 -1.75
C GLU A 69 2.00 -7.15 -1.42
N ARG A 70 1.61 -6.52 -0.31
CA ARG A 70 0.23 -6.48 0.17
C ARG A 70 -0.40 -5.10 -0.04
N GLY A 71 0.39 -4.04 0.05
CA GLY A 71 -0.06 -2.68 -0.24
C GLY A 71 1.02 -1.63 -0.08
N ALA A 72 0.82 -0.48 -0.71
CA ALA A 72 1.65 0.70 -0.52
C ALA A 72 0.74 1.90 -0.20
N GLY A 73 1.05 2.60 0.87
CA GLY A 73 0.28 3.77 1.28
C GLY A 73 0.49 4.20 2.71
N THR A 74 -0.57 4.71 3.31
CA THR A 74 -0.55 5.35 4.63
C THR A 74 -0.73 4.32 5.72
N VAL A 75 0.15 4.33 6.71
CA VAL A 75 0.06 3.51 7.92
C VAL A 75 -0.22 4.40 9.13
N LYS A 76 -1.16 3.97 9.96
CA LYS A 76 -1.55 4.64 11.19
C LYS A 76 -1.47 3.69 12.38
N LEU A 77 -1.10 4.24 13.54
CA LEU A 77 -1.41 3.64 14.84
C LEU A 77 -2.53 4.46 15.46
N LEU A 78 -3.66 3.81 15.71
CA LEU A 78 -4.87 4.43 16.21
C LEU A 78 -5.17 3.92 17.62
N LYS A 79 -5.46 4.83 18.55
CA LYS A 79 -5.85 4.50 19.92
C LYS A 79 -7.33 4.78 20.12
N HIS A 80 -8.08 3.77 20.50
CA HIS A 80 -9.49 3.93 20.84
C HIS A 80 -9.68 4.81 22.08
N LYS A 81 -10.55 5.82 21.97
CA LYS A 81 -10.78 6.85 23.00
C LYS A 81 -11.22 6.26 24.35
N GLU A 82 -12.18 5.33 24.32
CA GLU A 82 -12.71 4.71 25.54
C GLU A 82 -11.87 3.52 26.04
N SER A 83 -11.66 2.50 25.20
CA SER A 83 -10.99 1.26 25.63
C SER A 83 -9.47 1.39 25.77
N GLY A 84 -8.86 2.44 25.21
CA GLY A 84 -7.41 2.64 25.18
C GLY A 84 -6.64 1.64 24.32
N LYS A 85 -7.33 0.70 23.65
CA LYS A 85 -6.70 -0.28 22.75
C LYS A 85 -6.08 0.41 21.55
N VAL A 86 -4.94 -0.09 21.12
CA VAL A 86 -4.22 0.42 19.95
C VAL A 86 -4.33 -0.58 18.82
N ARG A 87 -4.57 -0.11 17.60
CA ARG A 87 -4.49 -0.90 16.38
C ARG A 87 -3.62 -0.25 15.32
N LEU A 88 -3.03 -1.09 14.48
CA LEU A 88 -2.41 -0.68 13.23
C LEU A 88 -3.45 -0.75 12.12
N VAL A 89 -3.61 0.34 11.38
CA VAL A 89 -4.42 0.39 10.15
C VAL A 89 -3.55 0.89 9.02
N MET A 90 -3.54 0.18 7.89
CA MET A 90 -2.85 0.63 6.68
C MET A 90 -3.81 0.61 5.48
N ARG A 91 -3.83 1.69 4.71
CA ARG A 91 -4.64 1.83 3.50
C ARG A 91 -3.79 2.15 2.28
N GLN A 92 -4.15 1.57 1.14
CA GLN A 92 -3.50 1.81 -0.14
C GLN A 92 -3.81 3.23 -0.65
N SER A 93 -2.81 3.98 -1.13
CA SER A 93 -2.99 5.42 -1.44
C SER A 93 -4.07 5.75 -2.47
N LYS A 94 -4.27 4.90 -3.48
CA LYS A 94 -5.21 5.16 -4.59
C LYS A 94 -6.59 4.56 -4.34
N THR A 95 -6.64 3.32 -3.88
CA THR A 95 -7.88 2.55 -3.73
C THR A 95 -8.52 2.72 -2.36
N LEU A 96 -7.75 3.22 -1.38
CA LEU A 96 -8.13 3.33 0.03
C LEU A 96 -8.51 2.00 0.70
N LYS A 97 -8.28 0.87 0.01
CA LYS A 97 -8.48 -0.47 0.54
C LYS A 97 -7.53 -0.70 1.72
N ILE A 98 -8.07 -1.32 2.76
CA ILE A 98 -7.30 -1.76 3.92
C ILE A 98 -6.37 -2.89 3.49
N CYS A 99 -5.10 -2.80 3.85
CA CYS A 99 -4.10 -3.85 3.61
C CYS A 99 -3.44 -4.37 4.90
N ALA A 100 -3.71 -3.73 6.03
CA ALA A 100 -3.49 -4.26 7.39
C ALA A 100 -4.50 -3.62 8.36
N ASN A 101 -5.03 -4.41 9.28
CA ASN A 101 -5.93 -3.99 10.36
C ASN A 101 -5.84 -5.01 11.50
N HIS A 102 -5.06 -4.71 12.54
CA HIS A 102 -4.88 -5.59 13.70
C HIS A 102 -4.58 -4.81 14.97
N LEU A 103 -4.95 -5.38 16.12
CA LEU A 103 -4.58 -4.86 17.42
C LEU A 103 -3.08 -4.96 17.66
N VAL A 104 -2.52 -3.96 18.34
CA VAL A 104 -1.15 -3.98 18.83
C VAL A 104 -1.15 -4.47 20.27
N HIS A 105 -0.58 -5.65 20.50
CA HIS A 105 -0.47 -6.26 21.82
C HIS A 105 0.92 -6.03 22.41
N SER A 106 1.01 -5.96 23.74
CA SER A 106 2.29 -5.80 24.46
C SER A 106 3.26 -6.96 24.24
N THR A 107 2.77 -8.10 23.77
CA THR A 107 3.55 -9.30 23.46
C THR A 107 4.04 -9.34 22.02
N MET A 108 3.65 -8.39 21.17
CA MET A 108 4.15 -8.32 19.80
C MET A 108 5.61 -7.86 19.78
N THR A 109 6.44 -8.59 19.04
CA THR A 109 7.85 -8.25 18.84
C THR A 109 8.02 -7.74 17.42
N VAL A 110 8.58 -6.54 17.31
CA VAL A 110 9.02 -5.97 16.04
C VAL A 110 10.52 -6.20 15.91
N GLN A 111 10.94 -6.78 14.80
CA GLN A 111 12.34 -7.08 14.51
C GLN A 111 12.78 -6.29 13.29
N GLU A 112 14.01 -5.78 13.30
CA GLU A 112 14.60 -5.25 12.07
C GLU A 112 14.73 -6.37 11.04
N HIS A 113 14.38 -6.08 9.79
CA HIS A 113 14.61 -7.04 8.73
C HIS A 113 16.11 -7.10 8.44
N SER A 114 16.71 -8.29 8.53
CA SER A 114 18.14 -8.50 8.28
C SER A 114 18.59 -7.81 7.00
N GLY A 115 19.57 -6.92 7.12
CA GLY A 115 20.17 -6.18 5.99
C GLY A 115 19.37 -4.98 5.47
N ASN A 116 18.28 -4.57 6.15
CA ASN A 116 17.50 -3.38 5.76
C ASN A 116 16.96 -2.62 6.97
N GLU A 117 17.70 -1.60 7.40
CA GLU A 117 17.37 -0.68 8.50
C GLU A 117 16.05 0.10 8.32
N LYS A 118 15.54 0.19 7.08
CA LYS A 118 14.25 0.85 6.78
C LYS A 118 13.07 -0.11 6.89
N SER A 119 13.31 -1.36 7.25
CA SER A 119 12.29 -2.40 7.23
C SER A 119 12.20 -3.13 8.55
N CYS A 120 10.98 -3.39 8.99
CA CYS A 120 10.74 -4.19 10.18
C CYS A 120 9.69 -5.28 9.92
N VAL A 121 9.80 -6.35 10.71
CA VAL A 121 9.06 -7.59 10.58
C VAL A 121 8.34 -7.89 11.87
N TRP A 122 7.09 -8.34 11.79
CA TRP A 122 6.32 -8.76 12.96
C TRP A 122 5.22 -9.77 12.57
N HIS A 123 4.73 -10.50 13.58
CA HIS A 123 3.56 -11.36 13.46
C HIS A 123 2.30 -10.65 13.96
N ALA A 124 1.17 -10.85 13.29
CA ALA A 124 -0.11 -10.28 13.70
C ALA A 124 -1.31 -11.16 13.31
N SER A 125 -2.36 -11.09 14.12
CA SER A 125 -3.69 -11.60 13.80
C SER A 125 -4.48 -10.49 13.11
N ASP A 126 -4.54 -10.52 11.79
CA ASP A 126 -4.98 -9.43 10.91
C ASP A 126 -6.36 -9.65 10.31
N PHE A 127 -7.13 -8.55 10.15
CA PHE A 127 -8.51 -8.54 9.67
C PHE A 127 -8.71 -7.71 8.39
N ALA A 128 -7.66 -7.44 7.60
CA ALA A 128 -7.78 -6.61 6.40
C ALA A 128 -8.74 -7.18 5.34
N ASP A 129 -8.91 -8.50 5.28
CA ASP A 129 -9.76 -9.18 4.29
C ASP A 129 -11.19 -9.46 4.79
N GLY A 130 -11.56 -8.98 6.00
CA GLY A 130 -12.86 -9.28 6.60
C GLY A 130 -12.93 -10.65 7.32
N GLU A 131 -11.80 -11.33 7.48
CA GLU A 131 -11.65 -12.53 8.30
C GLU A 131 -10.29 -12.49 9.02
N LEU A 132 -10.19 -13.15 10.18
CA LEU A 132 -8.99 -13.13 11.00
C LEU A 132 -7.93 -14.10 10.46
N LYS A 133 -6.71 -13.60 10.18
CA LYS A 133 -5.60 -14.38 9.63
C LYS A 133 -4.30 -14.12 10.39
N GLU A 134 -3.57 -15.19 10.69
CA GLU A 134 -2.21 -15.07 11.21
C GLU A 134 -1.24 -14.76 10.06
N GLU A 135 -0.70 -13.55 10.06
CA GLU A 135 0.18 -13.02 9.04
C GLU A 135 1.59 -12.75 9.62
N LEU A 136 2.60 -12.94 8.78
CA LEU A 136 3.95 -12.43 9.03
C LEU A 136 4.17 -11.26 8.08
N PHE A 137 4.25 -10.07 8.64
CA PHE A 137 4.38 -8.83 7.90
C PHE A 137 5.82 -8.35 7.85
N CYS A 138 6.16 -7.68 6.75
CA CYS A 138 7.33 -6.84 6.65
C CYS A 138 6.87 -5.49 6.10
N ILE A 139 7.18 -4.40 6.78
CA ILE A 139 6.93 -3.05 6.28
C ILE A 139 8.26 -2.39 5.97
N ARG A 140 8.33 -1.68 4.85
CA ARG A 140 9.48 -0.88 4.45
C ARG A 140 9.06 0.58 4.36
N PHE A 141 9.79 1.43 5.08
CA PHE A 141 9.62 2.87 5.05
C PHE A 141 10.52 3.52 3.99
N ALA A 142 10.10 4.65 3.44
CA ALA A 142 10.89 5.41 2.46
C ALA A 142 12.16 6.04 3.08
N SER A 143 12.05 6.52 4.31
CA SER A 143 13.14 7.13 5.09
C SER A 143 13.18 6.57 6.51
N ILE A 144 14.35 6.63 7.12
CA ILE A 144 14.60 6.32 8.54
C ILE A 144 14.25 7.55 9.38
N GLU A 145 14.31 8.74 8.79
CA GLU A 145 13.93 9.99 9.45
C GLU A 145 12.41 10.19 9.39
N SER A 146 11.82 10.41 10.56
CA SER A 146 10.44 10.84 10.70
C SER A 146 10.43 12.37 10.83
N GLU A 147 10.03 13.08 9.78
CA GLU A 147 9.60 14.46 9.97
C GLU A 147 8.25 14.42 10.69
N TYR A 148 8.28 14.66 12.00
CA TYR A 148 7.08 14.89 12.79
C TYR A 148 6.47 16.22 12.33
N PHE A 149 5.46 16.16 11.46
CA PHE A 149 4.53 17.26 11.39
C PHE A 149 3.72 17.25 12.68
N SER A 150 4.14 18.10 13.62
CA SER A 150 3.23 18.56 14.67
C SER A 150 2.09 19.29 13.96
N VAL A 151 0.87 18.87 14.28
CA VAL A 151 -0.35 19.60 13.90
C VAL A 151 -0.37 20.93 14.65
#